data_AF-A0A963QQ07-F1
#
_entry.id   AF-A0A963QQ07-F1
#
_cell.length_a   1.000
_cell.length_b   1.000
_cell.length_c   1.000
_cell.angle_alpha   90.00
_cell.angle_beta   90.00
_cell.angle_gamma   90.00
#
_symmetry.space_group_name_H-M   'P 1'
#
loop_
_entity.id
_entity.type
_entity.pdbx_description
1 polymer ?
#
loop_
_entity_poly.entity_id
_entity_poly.type
_entity_poly.pdbx_seq_one_letter_code
_entity_poly.pdbx_strand_id
1 'polypeptide(L)'
;MLRYHFAPSSGHRPLAYLRATQAMGNIPQSEAALGFGARPIAGLPVTVAAEARMFRDGDKTRFRPAAIAYSEFAPVALPMGFRGEGYVQGGYVGGSFKTPFIDGLAKVDRRVMNLRGSELRAGGGAWGGAQKGVSRFDIGPSVTAALNLAGVPSRVAFDWRFRMMGDAEPKSGPALTVSAGF
;
A
#
# COMPACT_ATOMS: atom_id res chain seq x y z
N MET A 1 5.36 2.99 7.38
CA MET A 1 5.01 1.69 8.00
C MET A 1 6.31 0.97 8.33
N LEU A 2 6.37 0.33 9.49
CA LEU A 2 7.48 -0.51 9.93
C LEU A 2 6.96 -1.93 10.11
N ARG A 3 7.66 -2.93 9.59
CA ARG A 3 7.23 -4.34 9.64
C ARG A 3 8.39 -5.25 10.06
N TYR A 4 8.09 -6.23 10.89
CA TYR A 4 9.03 -7.23 11.38
C TYR A 4 8.46 -8.64 11.21
N HIS A 5 9.28 -9.56 10.71
CA HIS A 5 8.91 -10.97 10.51
C HIS A 5 9.54 -11.82 11.60
N PHE A 6 8.71 -12.55 12.35
CA PHE A 6 9.18 -13.35 13.49
C PHE A 6 9.84 -14.67 13.09
N ALA A 7 9.33 -15.31 12.03
CA ALA A 7 9.81 -16.59 11.55
C ALA A 7 9.94 -16.57 10.02
N PRO A 8 11.03 -15.99 9.48
CA PRO A 8 11.22 -15.81 8.03
C PRO A 8 11.20 -17.11 7.23
N SER A 9 11.59 -18.22 7.86
CA SER A 9 11.59 -19.58 7.29
C SER A 9 10.21 -20.25 7.28
N SER A 10 9.24 -19.74 8.04
CA SER A 10 7.89 -20.30 8.09
C SER A 10 7.10 -19.91 6.84
N GLY A 11 6.45 -20.89 6.21
CA GLY A 11 5.51 -20.64 5.10
C GLY A 11 4.32 -19.76 5.50
N HIS A 12 3.98 -19.73 6.80
CA HIS A 12 2.94 -18.86 7.35
C HIS A 12 3.39 -17.42 7.57
N ARG A 13 4.69 -17.12 7.50
CA ARG A 13 5.28 -15.76 7.58
C ARG A 13 4.62 -14.85 8.62
N PRO A 14 4.64 -15.24 9.92
CA PRO A 14 4.08 -14.41 10.98
C PRO A 14 4.84 -13.09 11.09
N LEU A 15 4.10 -12.00 11.22
CA LEU A 15 4.64 -10.66 11.24
C LEU A 15 3.89 -9.76 12.22
N ALA A 16 4.60 -8.73 12.70
CA ALA A 16 4.01 -7.57 13.36
C ALA A 16 4.41 -6.30 12.61
N TYR A 17 3.57 -5.29 12.69
CA TYR A 17 3.86 -4.01 12.08
C TYR A 17 3.23 -2.85 12.84
N LEU A 18 3.83 -1.68 12.65
CA LEU A 18 3.33 -0.40 13.10
C LEU A 18 3.17 0.51 11.89
N ARG A 19 2.01 1.15 11.75
CA ARG A 19 1.81 2.18 10.72
C ARG A 19 1.20 3.44 11.34
N ALA A 20 1.61 4.57 10.80
CA ALA A 20 1.00 5.86 11.06
C ALA A 20 0.61 6.48 9.72
N THR A 21 -0.53 7.16 9.70
CA THR A 21 -1.07 7.86 8.54
C THR A 21 -1.55 9.23 9.00
N GLN A 22 -1.33 10.24 8.18
CA GLN A 22 -1.81 11.60 8.44
C GLN A 22 -2.42 12.15 7.16
N ALA A 23 -3.64 12.67 7.27
CA ALA A 23 -4.27 13.43 6.19
C ALA A 23 -3.67 14.84 6.17
N MET A 24 -3.22 15.28 5.00
CA MET A 24 -2.78 16.66 4.78
C MET A 24 -4.00 17.47 4.34
N GLY A 25 -4.58 18.25 5.26
CA GLY A 25 -5.77 19.07 5.03
C GLY A 25 -5.99 20.06 6.18
N ASN A 26 -7.07 20.85 6.10
CA ASN A 26 -7.36 21.91 7.07
C ASN A 26 -7.65 21.38 8.48
N ILE A 27 -8.19 20.16 8.59
CA ILE A 27 -8.40 19.47 9.87
C ILE A 27 -7.42 18.30 9.91
N PRO A 28 -6.48 18.28 10.86
CA PRO A 28 -5.52 17.19 10.97
C PRO A 28 -6.25 15.92 11.41
N GLN A 29 -6.28 14.93 10.52
CA GLN A 29 -6.69 13.58 10.83
C GLN A 29 -5.46 12.69 10.85
N SER A 30 -5.30 11.89 11.89
CA SER A 30 -4.21 10.94 11.97
C SER A 30 -4.66 9.59 12.48
N GLU A 31 -3.99 8.53 12.03
CA GLU A 31 -4.24 7.18 12.47
C GLU A 31 -2.92 6.53 12.83
N ALA A 32 -2.84 5.87 13.98
CA ALA A 32 -1.77 4.96 14.33
C ALA A 32 -2.36 3.56 14.49
N ALA A 33 -1.69 2.55 13.96
CA ALA A 33 -2.15 1.17 14.03
C ALA A 33 -1.00 0.21 14.35
N LEU A 34 -1.23 -0.64 15.34
CA LEU A 34 -0.41 -1.81 15.63
C LEU A 34 -1.12 -3.04 15.07
N GLY A 35 -0.43 -3.83 14.26
CA GLY A 35 -1.01 -4.99 13.59
C GLY A 35 -0.17 -6.26 13.73
N PHE A 36 -0.86 -7.39 13.73
CA PHE A 36 -0.27 -8.72 13.67
C PHE A 36 -0.92 -9.49 12.53
N GLY A 37 -0.13 -10.23 11.76
CA GLY A 37 -0.64 -11.01 10.65
C GLY A 37 0.18 -12.25 10.34
N ALA A 38 -0.42 -13.13 9.55
CA ALA A 38 0.20 -14.33 9.03
C ALA A 38 -0.55 -14.77 7.78
N ARG A 39 0.08 -15.63 6.98
CA ARG A 39 -0.57 -16.36 5.89
C ARG A 39 -1.32 -17.55 6.48
N PRO A 40 -2.66 -17.61 6.38
CA PRO A 40 -3.41 -18.77 6.87
C PRO A 40 -3.03 -20.05 6.14
N ILE A 41 -2.77 -19.94 4.82
CA ILE A 41 -2.37 -21.02 3.94
C ILE A 41 -0.99 -20.69 3.38
N ALA A 42 0.03 -21.49 3.70
CA ALA A 42 1.42 -21.21 3.34
C ALA A 42 1.66 -21.05 1.82
N GLY A 43 0.93 -21.79 1.00
CA GLY A 43 1.02 -21.76 -0.46
C GLY A 43 0.30 -20.60 -1.14
N LEU A 44 -0.54 -19.85 -0.42
CA LEU A 44 -1.25 -18.70 -0.98
C LEU A 44 -0.53 -17.40 -0.60
N PRO A 45 -0.31 -16.48 -1.56
CA PRO A 45 0.31 -15.18 -1.30
C PRO A 45 -0.74 -14.22 -0.70
N VAL A 46 -1.41 -14.61 0.39
CA VAL A 46 -2.42 -13.80 1.07
C VAL A 46 -2.13 -13.80 2.56
N THR A 47 -1.93 -12.62 3.11
CA THR A 47 -1.73 -12.41 4.54
C THR A 47 -3.02 -11.88 5.15
N VAL A 48 -3.46 -12.50 6.25
CA VAL A 48 -4.55 -12.00 7.09
C VAL A 48 -3.94 -11.32 8.30
N ALA A 49 -4.46 -10.15 8.67
CA ALA A 49 -3.98 -9.37 9.78
C ALA A 49 -5.12 -8.78 10.61
N ALA A 50 -4.87 -8.61 11.90
CA ALA A 50 -5.69 -7.84 12.81
C ALA A 50 -4.94 -6.57 13.22
N GLU A 51 -5.63 -5.44 13.22
CA GLU A 51 -5.07 -4.14 13.60
C GLU A 51 -5.83 -3.51 14.77
N ALA A 52 -5.10 -3.05 15.76
CA ALA A 52 -5.57 -2.12 16.77
C ALA A 52 -5.27 -0.69 16.30
N ARG A 53 -6.28 0.05 15.83
CA ARG A 53 -6.10 1.41 15.30
C ARG A 53 -6.61 2.46 16.29
N MET A 54 -5.84 3.53 16.45
CA MET A 54 -6.23 4.77 17.11
C MET A 54 -6.36 5.85 16.05
N PHE A 55 -7.58 6.34 15.85
CA PHE A 55 -7.89 7.39 14.89
C PHE A 55 -8.16 8.70 15.64
N ARG A 56 -7.49 9.77 15.24
CA ARG A 56 -7.64 11.12 15.77
C ARG A 56 -8.26 12.02 14.70
N ASP A 57 -9.30 12.72 15.11
CA ASP A 57 -10.06 13.67 14.30
C ASP A 57 -10.25 14.94 15.12
N GLY A 58 -9.36 15.93 14.91
CA GLY A 58 -9.20 17.04 15.84
C GLY A 58 -8.86 16.54 17.25
N ASP A 59 -9.66 16.95 18.25
CA ASP A 59 -9.46 16.57 19.66
C ASP A 59 -10.03 15.19 20.01
N LYS A 60 -10.81 14.57 19.10
CA LYS A 60 -11.45 13.28 19.38
C LYS A 60 -10.53 12.14 18.98
N THR A 61 -10.19 11.28 19.94
CA THR A 61 -9.48 10.02 19.68
C THR A 61 -10.47 8.85 19.78
N ARG A 62 -10.44 7.95 18.80
CA ARG A 62 -11.36 6.80 18.71
C ARG A 62 -10.58 5.52 18.41
N PHE A 63 -10.97 4.45 19.09
CA PHE A 63 -10.48 3.11 18.80
C PHE A 63 -11.26 2.49 17.63
N ARG A 64 -10.53 1.98 16.63
CA ARG A 64 -11.09 1.39 15.40
C ARG A 64 -10.37 0.08 15.07
N PRO A 65 -10.72 -1.05 15.71
CA PRO A 65 -10.09 -2.32 15.38
C PRO A 65 -10.40 -2.69 13.92
N ALA A 66 -9.51 -3.42 13.26
CA ALA A 66 -9.76 -3.90 11.91
C ALA A 66 -9.26 -5.33 11.70
N ALA A 67 -9.96 -6.06 10.85
CA ALA A 67 -9.50 -7.33 10.29
C ALA A 67 -9.31 -7.13 8.78
N ILE A 68 -8.13 -7.48 8.28
CA ILE A 68 -7.74 -7.22 6.89
C ILE A 68 -7.13 -8.47 6.27
N ALA A 69 -7.27 -8.60 4.95
CA ALA A 69 -6.53 -9.54 4.14
C ALA A 69 -5.91 -8.77 2.98
N TYR A 70 -4.65 -9.05 2.66
CA TYR A 70 -3.96 -8.43 1.54
C TYR A 70 -3.09 -9.43 0.77
N SER A 71 -2.98 -9.20 -0.53
CA SER A 71 -2.16 -10.01 -1.42
C SER A 71 -0.68 -9.64 -1.31
N GLU A 72 0.19 -10.64 -1.46
CA GLU A 72 1.64 -10.50 -1.55
C GLU A 72 2.14 -11.06 -2.89
N PHE A 73 1.53 -10.62 -4.00
CA PHE A 73 1.91 -11.05 -5.33
C PHE A 73 3.34 -10.59 -5.66
N ALA A 74 4.15 -11.52 -6.17
CA ALA A 74 5.45 -11.17 -6.73
C ALA A 74 5.25 -10.42 -8.06
N PRO A 75 6.14 -9.46 -8.40
CA PRO A 75 6.14 -8.89 -9.74
C PRO A 75 6.31 -9.97 -10.80
N VAL A 76 5.56 -9.88 -11.89
CA VAL A 76 5.58 -10.85 -12.99
C VAL A 76 6.28 -10.24 -14.20
N ALA A 77 7.18 -10.99 -14.83
CA ALA A 77 7.78 -10.58 -16.10
C ALA A 77 6.74 -10.70 -17.23
N LEU A 78 6.62 -9.64 -18.03
CA LEU A 78 5.74 -9.56 -19.19
C LEU A 78 6.58 -9.48 -20.48
N PRO A 79 5.99 -9.77 -21.66
CA PRO A 79 6.68 -9.63 -22.93
C PRO A 79 7.30 -8.25 -23.14
N MET A 80 8.28 -8.15 -24.04
CA MET A 80 8.94 -6.88 -24.41
C MET A 80 9.65 -6.17 -23.24
N GLY A 81 10.01 -6.89 -22.17
CA GLY A 81 10.73 -6.34 -21.02
C GLY A 81 9.85 -5.55 -20.04
N PHE A 82 8.53 -5.66 -20.18
CA PHE A 82 7.59 -5.12 -19.19
C PHE A 82 7.57 -5.98 -17.92
N ARG A 83 7.10 -5.38 -16.83
CA ARG A 83 6.87 -6.04 -15.55
C ARG A 83 5.52 -5.60 -15.00
N GLY A 84 4.73 -6.56 -14.57
CA GLY A 84 3.46 -6.34 -13.89
C GLY A 84 3.63 -6.41 -12.37
N GLU A 85 3.04 -5.46 -11.65
CA GLU A 85 2.88 -5.48 -10.20
C GLU A 85 1.39 -5.38 -9.86
N GLY A 86 0.93 -6.12 -8.86
CA GLY A 86 -0.45 -6.09 -8.41
C GLY A 86 -0.54 -6.18 -6.89
N TYR A 87 -1.49 -5.44 -6.32
CA TYR A 87 -1.81 -5.52 -4.90
C TYR A 87 -3.31 -5.32 -4.72
N VAL A 88 -3.91 -6.14 -3.88
CA VAL A 88 -5.31 -6.04 -3.47
C VAL A 88 -5.39 -6.27 -1.97
N GLN A 89 -6.22 -5.48 -1.32
CA GLN A 89 -6.52 -5.54 0.08
C GLN A 89 -8.02 -5.41 0.29
N GLY A 90 -8.55 -6.14 1.26
CA GLY A 90 -9.91 -5.93 1.74
C GLY A 90 -9.99 -6.19 3.24
N GLY A 91 -11.07 -5.73 3.84
CA GLY A 91 -11.27 -5.98 5.25
C GLY A 91 -12.49 -5.29 5.83
N TYR A 92 -12.54 -5.29 7.14
CA TYR A 92 -13.59 -4.67 7.92
C TYR A 92 -12.98 -3.85 9.05
N VAL A 93 -13.40 -2.60 9.15
CA VAL A 93 -13.07 -1.72 10.28
C VAL A 93 -14.25 -1.70 11.24
N GLY A 94 -14.01 -1.87 12.52
CA GLY A 94 -14.98 -1.79 13.61
C GLY A 94 -15.05 -0.40 14.28
N GLY A 95 -15.81 -0.31 15.36
CA GLY A 95 -16.06 0.94 16.11
C GLY A 95 -17.30 1.70 15.62
N SER A 96 -17.39 2.98 15.96
CA SER A 96 -18.59 3.82 15.73
C SER A 96 -18.94 4.04 14.25
N PHE A 97 -18.04 3.70 13.32
CA PHE A 97 -18.23 3.81 11.86
C PHE A 97 -17.76 2.53 11.18
N LYS A 98 -18.35 1.43 11.61
CA LYS A 98 -17.99 0.11 11.12
C LYS A 98 -18.30 -0.03 9.63
N THR A 99 -17.34 -0.53 8.87
CA THR A 99 -17.45 -0.54 7.41
C THR A 99 -16.55 -1.61 6.80
N PRO A 100 -17.03 -2.35 5.79
CA PRO A 100 -16.14 -3.06 4.91
C PRO A 100 -15.37 -2.04 4.05
N PHE A 101 -14.22 -2.47 3.56
CA PHE A 101 -13.46 -1.71 2.57
C PHE A 101 -12.69 -2.66 1.65
N ILE A 102 -12.35 -2.14 0.48
CA ILE A 102 -11.48 -2.77 -0.51
C ILE A 102 -10.56 -1.70 -1.08
N ASP A 103 -9.32 -2.06 -1.37
CA ASP A 103 -8.31 -1.20 -1.98
C ASP A 103 -7.38 -2.04 -2.86
N GLY A 104 -6.78 -1.44 -3.87
CA GLY A 104 -5.87 -2.15 -4.75
C GLY A 104 -5.21 -1.27 -5.79
N LEU A 105 -4.19 -1.85 -6.41
CA LEU A 105 -3.48 -1.28 -7.54
C LEU A 105 -3.01 -2.37 -8.50
N ALA A 106 -2.83 -1.96 -9.75
CA ALA A 106 -2.11 -2.71 -10.76
C ALA A 106 -1.16 -1.75 -11.47
N LYS A 107 0.07 -2.17 -11.72
CA LYS A 107 1.08 -1.38 -12.44
C LYS A 107 1.73 -2.23 -13.52
N VAL A 108 2.03 -1.59 -14.64
CA VAL A 108 2.86 -2.16 -15.70
C VAL A 108 3.95 -1.16 -16.02
N ASP A 109 5.20 -1.58 -15.91
CA ASP A 109 6.37 -0.73 -16.12
C ASP A 109 7.46 -1.43 -16.94
N ARG A 110 8.32 -0.63 -17.56
CA ARG A 110 9.51 -1.10 -18.28
C ARG A 110 10.73 -0.37 -17.75
N ARG A 111 11.86 -1.07 -17.72
CA ARG A 111 13.16 -0.44 -17.43
C ARG A 111 13.51 0.55 -18.53
N VAL A 112 13.73 1.81 -18.15
CA VAL A 112 14.11 2.90 -19.07
C VAL A 112 15.58 3.30 -18.92
N MET A 113 16.16 3.09 -17.75
CA MET A 113 17.56 3.44 -17.49
C MET A 113 18.16 2.52 -16.43
N ASN A 114 19.45 2.21 -16.56
CA ASN A 114 20.23 1.49 -15.56
C ASN A 114 21.56 2.23 -15.35
N LEU A 115 21.82 2.68 -14.13
CA LEU A 115 23.01 3.48 -13.79
C LEU A 115 23.65 2.89 -12.54
N ARG A 116 24.80 2.20 -12.70
CA ARG A 116 25.73 1.77 -11.63
C ARG A 116 25.07 1.49 -10.26
N GLY A 117 24.12 0.56 -10.22
CA GLY A 117 23.43 0.15 -8.99
C GLY A 117 22.07 0.79 -8.73
N SER A 118 21.56 1.59 -9.66
CA SER A 118 20.22 2.18 -9.64
C SER A 118 19.45 1.84 -10.91
N GLU A 119 18.18 1.50 -10.76
CA GLU A 119 17.30 1.14 -11.87
C GLU A 119 16.10 2.09 -11.94
N LEU A 120 15.93 2.74 -13.09
CA LEU A 120 14.76 3.56 -13.38
C LEU A 120 13.79 2.79 -14.26
N ARG A 121 12.53 2.75 -13.85
CA ARG A 121 11.43 2.13 -14.58
C ARG A 121 10.31 3.15 -14.77
N ALA A 122 9.68 3.12 -15.92
CA ALA A 122 8.54 3.99 -16.24
C ALA A 122 7.41 3.16 -16.85
N GLY A 123 6.18 3.60 -16.62
CA GLY A 123 4.99 2.93 -17.13
C GLY A 123 3.71 3.59 -16.63
N GLY A 124 2.69 2.79 -16.38
CA GLY A 124 1.39 3.25 -15.92
C GLY A 124 0.79 2.34 -14.86
N GLY A 125 -0.19 2.87 -14.15
CA GLY A 125 -0.94 2.12 -13.17
C GLY A 125 -2.40 2.49 -13.11
N ALA A 126 -3.14 1.64 -12.42
CA ALA A 126 -4.49 1.86 -11.95
C ALA A 126 -4.51 1.67 -10.43
N TRP A 127 -5.30 2.49 -9.75
CA TRP A 127 -5.50 2.45 -8.31
C TRP A 127 -6.99 2.55 -8.04
N GLY A 128 -7.48 1.81 -7.07
CA GLY A 128 -8.88 1.92 -6.71
C GLY A 128 -9.17 1.43 -5.32
N GLY A 129 -10.10 2.11 -4.66
CA GLY A 129 -10.57 1.73 -3.35
C GLY A 129 -11.99 2.18 -3.11
N ALA A 130 -12.69 1.44 -2.25
CA ALA A 130 -14.05 1.73 -1.86
C ALA A 130 -14.26 1.40 -0.40
N GLN A 131 -15.00 2.28 0.27
CA GLN A 131 -15.52 2.11 1.61
C GLN A 131 -16.99 2.59 1.61
N LYS A 132 -17.76 2.31 2.66
CA LYS A 132 -19.15 2.78 2.75
C LYS A 132 -19.24 4.28 2.49
N GLY A 133 -19.93 4.65 1.41
CA GLY A 133 -20.22 6.03 1.03
C GLY A 133 -19.09 6.80 0.35
N VAL A 134 -17.95 6.16 0.05
CA VAL A 134 -16.83 6.82 -0.64
C VAL A 134 -16.08 5.83 -1.51
N SER A 135 -15.80 6.20 -2.75
CA SER A 135 -15.00 5.37 -3.66
C SER A 135 -14.11 6.20 -4.54
N ARG A 136 -13.08 5.58 -5.10
CA ARG A 136 -12.16 6.23 -6.02
C ARG A 136 -11.53 5.21 -6.96
N PHE A 137 -11.41 5.60 -8.22
CA PHE A 137 -10.62 4.89 -9.21
C PHE A 137 -9.78 5.89 -10.00
N ASP A 138 -8.46 5.67 -10.03
CA ASP A 138 -7.49 6.47 -10.73
C ASP A 138 -6.71 5.64 -11.75
N ILE A 139 -6.26 6.28 -12.83
CA ILE A 139 -5.22 5.75 -13.70
C ILE A 139 -4.16 6.82 -13.97
N GLY A 140 -2.98 6.43 -14.41
CA GLY A 140 -1.98 7.40 -14.83
C GLY A 140 -0.55 6.89 -14.87
N PRO A 141 0.39 7.76 -15.26
CA PRO A 141 1.80 7.40 -15.39
C PRO A 141 2.46 7.17 -14.03
N SER A 142 3.47 6.29 -14.03
CA SER A 142 4.28 5.95 -12.87
C SER A 142 5.75 5.87 -13.26
N VAL A 143 6.61 6.44 -12.41
CA VAL A 143 8.06 6.30 -12.49
C VAL A 143 8.56 5.72 -11.17
N THR A 144 9.38 4.69 -11.24
CA THR A 144 10.00 4.05 -10.08
C THR A 144 11.52 4.09 -10.22
N ALA A 145 12.21 4.54 -9.18
CA ALA A 145 13.64 4.38 -9.02
C ALA A 145 13.93 3.36 -7.90
N ALA A 146 14.64 2.28 -8.23
CA ALA A 146 15.29 1.41 -7.25
C ALA A 146 16.72 1.91 -7.02
N LEU A 147 17.07 2.14 -5.77
CA LEU A 147 18.29 2.81 -5.32
C LEU A 147 18.94 1.98 -4.20
N ASN A 148 20.23 2.19 -3.98
CA ASN A 148 20.91 1.74 -2.77
C ASN A 148 21.39 2.98 -2.01
N LEU A 149 20.65 3.36 -0.95
CA LEU A 149 20.94 4.55 -0.16
C LEU A 149 21.73 4.13 1.08
N ALA A 150 23.03 4.45 1.11
CA ALA A 150 23.93 4.13 2.22
C ALA A 150 23.91 2.63 2.63
N GLY A 151 23.85 1.72 1.66
CA GLY A 151 23.80 0.27 1.89
C GLY A 151 22.39 -0.30 2.05
N VAL A 152 21.35 0.54 2.06
CA VAL A 152 19.95 0.13 2.26
C VAL A 152 19.20 0.10 0.91
N PRO A 153 18.72 -1.08 0.47
CA PRO A 153 17.83 -1.18 -0.68
C PRO A 153 16.59 -0.30 -0.49
N SER A 154 16.43 0.67 -1.39
CA SER A 154 15.41 1.71 -1.32
C SER A 154 14.67 1.83 -2.64
N ARG A 155 13.38 2.18 -2.59
CA ARG A 155 12.57 2.45 -3.78
C ARG A 155 11.79 3.73 -3.59
N VAL A 156 11.86 4.60 -4.59
CA VAL A 156 11.05 5.81 -4.71
C VAL A 156 10.14 5.66 -5.92
N ALA A 157 8.84 5.87 -5.74
CA ALA A 157 7.87 5.87 -6.83
C ALA A 157 7.11 7.19 -6.86
N PHE A 158 7.04 7.79 -8.04
CA PHE A 158 6.23 8.97 -8.32
C PHE A 158 5.11 8.57 -9.28
N ASP A 159 3.87 8.81 -8.87
CA ASP A 159 2.66 8.52 -9.63
C ASP A 159 1.91 9.82 -9.88
N TRP A 160 1.45 10.06 -11.10
CA TRP A 160 0.44 11.08 -11.35
C TRP A 160 -0.91 10.39 -11.53
N ARG A 161 -1.83 10.59 -10.58
CA ARG A 161 -3.10 9.87 -10.54
C ARG A 161 -4.20 10.75 -11.09
N PHE A 162 -4.78 10.37 -12.23
CA PHE A 162 -5.97 10.99 -12.78
C PHE A 162 -7.20 10.26 -12.25
N ARG A 163 -8.05 10.97 -11.49
CA ARG A 163 -9.29 10.40 -10.97
C ARG A 163 -10.29 10.24 -12.11
N MET A 164 -10.64 9.00 -12.41
CA MET A 164 -11.59 8.65 -13.48
C MET A 164 -13.00 8.46 -12.94
N MET A 165 -13.14 7.86 -11.75
CA MET A 165 -14.44 7.61 -11.11
C MET A 165 -14.36 7.79 -9.60
N GLY A 166 -15.53 8.00 -9.00
CA GLY A 166 -15.69 8.17 -7.56
C GLY A 166 -15.55 9.62 -7.10
N ASP A 167 -15.76 9.80 -5.81
CA ASP A 167 -15.97 11.07 -5.14
C ASP A 167 -14.91 11.39 -4.08
N ALA A 168 -14.05 10.42 -3.73
CA ALA A 168 -13.02 10.63 -2.72
C ALA A 168 -12.03 11.75 -3.11
N GLU A 169 -11.76 12.65 -2.16
CA GLU A 169 -10.74 13.69 -2.29
C GLU A 169 -9.32 13.14 -2.06
N PRO A 170 -8.27 13.84 -2.55
CA PRO A 170 -8.30 15.00 -3.46
C PRO A 170 -8.75 14.62 -4.88
N LYS A 171 -8.82 15.57 -5.81
CA LYS A 171 -9.00 15.25 -7.25
C LYS A 171 -7.72 14.60 -7.82
N SER A 172 -7.44 14.78 -9.10
CA SER A 172 -6.19 14.29 -9.72
C SER A 172 -4.96 14.99 -9.12
N GLY A 173 -3.86 14.25 -8.98
CA GLY A 173 -2.64 14.82 -8.42
C GLY A 173 -1.48 13.84 -8.25
N PRO A 174 -0.34 14.34 -7.77
CA PRO A 174 0.85 13.53 -7.56
C PRO A 174 0.73 12.67 -6.29
N ALA A 175 1.36 11.49 -6.33
CA ALA A 175 1.61 10.66 -5.16
C ALA A 175 3.08 10.23 -5.16
N LEU A 176 3.75 10.40 -4.02
CA LEU A 176 5.12 9.97 -3.80
C LEU A 176 5.13 8.84 -2.78
N THR A 177 5.74 7.70 -3.14
CA THR A 177 5.94 6.56 -2.24
C THR A 177 7.43 6.34 -2.04
N VAL A 178 7.87 6.27 -0.79
CA VAL A 178 9.25 5.92 -0.42
C VAL A 178 9.21 4.66 0.42
N SER A 179 10.08 3.70 0.10
CA SER A 179 10.22 2.45 0.83
C SER A 179 11.68 2.06 0.95
N ALA A 180 12.02 1.39 2.04
CA ALA A 180 13.35 0.87 2.32
C ALA A 180 13.21 -0.51 2.98
N GLY A 181 14.12 -1.44 2.65
CA GLY A 181 14.20 -2.77 3.24
C GLY A 181 15.48 -2.93 4.04
N PHE A 182 15.37 -3.52 5.24
CA PHE A 182 16.47 -3.82 6.17
C PHE A 182 16.39 -5.27 6.62
#